data_AF-A0A529ST99-F1
#
_entry.id   AF-A0A529ST99-F1
#
_cell.length_a   1.000
_cell.length_b   1.000
_cell.length_c   1.000
_cell.angle_alpha   90.00
_cell.angle_beta   90.00
_cell.angle_gamma   90.00
#
_symmetry.space_group_name_H-M   'P 1'
#
loop_
_entity.id
_entity.type
_entity.pdbx_description
1 polymer ?
#
loop_
_entity_poly.entity_id
_entity_poly.type
_entity_poly.pdbx_seq_one_letter_code
_entity_poly.pdbx_strand_id
1 'polypeptide(L)'
;RMDWLRGVVSKGRYLGIDLEVISAKEAAELMPLIDPSQFVGAVRNKEDGHLDPSGVTHAYAKAARKLGAEVERFTKVEDIVRRPDGLWRVITNKGDVIAEHVVNAGGLWAREVGRMVGLELPVLAMEHMYLITEDMPEVADWNKKTGTEIIHAVDFDGELYLRQERGGMLMGTYEKANKVWSEFQTPWNFGHELLEPDIDRIAPSLEVGFRHFPAFQKTGIKQIIN
;
A
#
# COMPACT_ATOMS: atom_id res chain seq x y z
N ARG A 1 -14.35 -20.57 -4.62
CA ARG A 1 -13.14 -19.81 -4.22
C ARG A 1 -11.86 -20.44 -4.76
N MET A 2 -11.58 -21.74 -4.54
CA MET A 2 -10.42 -22.40 -5.17
C MET A 2 -10.40 -22.37 -6.71
N ASP A 3 -11.56 -22.42 -7.37
CA ASP A 3 -11.60 -22.31 -8.85
C ASP A 3 -11.14 -20.93 -9.35
N TRP A 4 -11.47 -19.87 -8.60
CA TRP A 4 -10.98 -18.52 -8.89
C TRP A 4 -9.46 -18.46 -8.72
N LEU A 5 -8.92 -18.99 -7.61
CA LEU A 5 -7.47 -19.07 -7.37
C LEU A 5 -6.73 -19.89 -8.45
N ARG A 6 -7.30 -21.01 -8.91
CA ARG A 6 -6.75 -21.77 -10.05
C ARG A 6 -6.70 -20.91 -11.32
N GLY A 7 -7.74 -20.10 -11.56
CA GLY A 7 -7.74 -19.11 -12.64
C GLY A 7 -6.64 -18.06 -12.51
N VAL A 8 -6.36 -17.57 -11.29
CA VAL A 8 -5.23 -16.67 -11.02
C VAL A 8 -3.90 -17.35 -11.35
N VAL A 9 -3.70 -18.61 -10.93
CA VAL A 9 -2.50 -19.39 -11.25
C VAL A 9 -2.34 -19.60 -12.76
N SER A 10 -3.41 -19.91 -13.49
CA SER A 10 -3.36 -20.04 -14.95
C SER A 10 -2.93 -18.74 -15.64
N LYS A 11 -3.42 -17.59 -15.16
CA LYS A 11 -2.98 -16.27 -15.65
C LYS A 11 -1.52 -16.00 -15.29
N GLY A 12 -1.11 -16.30 -14.06
CA GLY A 12 0.28 -16.17 -13.61
C GLY A 12 1.25 -16.92 -14.50
N ARG A 13 0.95 -18.19 -14.81
CA ARG A 13 1.76 -19.01 -15.73
C ARG A 13 1.91 -18.39 -17.12
N TYR A 14 0.82 -17.84 -17.66
CA TYR A 14 0.87 -17.14 -18.95
C TYR A 14 1.76 -15.89 -18.91
N LEU A 15 1.78 -15.20 -17.76
CA LEU A 15 2.60 -14.01 -17.53
C LEU A 15 4.04 -14.33 -17.05
N GLY A 16 4.39 -15.60 -16.89
CA GLY A 16 5.71 -16.02 -16.37
C GLY A 16 5.90 -15.85 -14.86
N ILE A 17 4.81 -15.73 -14.09
CA ILE A 17 4.82 -15.62 -12.63
C ILE A 17 4.69 -17.02 -12.01
N ASP A 18 5.63 -17.39 -11.13
CA ASP A 18 5.62 -18.69 -10.44
C ASP A 18 4.60 -18.71 -9.28
N LEU A 19 3.36 -19.09 -9.62
CA LEU A 19 2.27 -19.26 -8.66
C LEU A 19 1.95 -20.74 -8.43
N GLU A 20 1.86 -21.11 -7.15
CA GLU A 20 1.58 -22.48 -6.72
C GLU A 20 0.29 -22.51 -5.89
N VAL A 21 -0.64 -23.42 -6.23
CA VAL A 21 -1.80 -23.69 -5.36
C VAL A 21 -1.34 -24.57 -4.21
N ILE A 22 -1.57 -24.14 -2.98
CA ILE A 22 -1.23 -24.90 -1.77
C ILE A 22 -2.47 -25.13 -0.91
N SER A 23 -2.43 -26.18 -0.11
CA SER A 23 -3.45 -26.47 0.91
C SER A 23 -3.38 -25.46 2.06
N ALA A 24 -4.46 -25.38 2.85
CA ALA A 24 -4.47 -24.55 4.06
C ALA A 24 -3.43 -25.01 5.09
N LYS A 25 -3.13 -26.31 5.14
CA LYS A 25 -2.07 -26.87 6.00
C LYS A 25 -0.68 -26.39 5.56
N GLU A 26 -0.37 -26.48 4.27
CA GLU A 26 0.90 -25.97 3.73
C GLU A 26 1.02 -24.45 3.92
N ALA A 27 -0.10 -23.71 3.82
CA ALA A 27 -0.11 -22.29 4.14
C ALA A 27 0.24 -22.03 5.61
N ALA A 28 -0.28 -22.81 6.55
CA ALA A 28 0.05 -22.70 7.98
C ALA A 28 1.49 -23.08 8.32
N GLU A 29 2.14 -23.92 7.51
CA GLU A 29 3.57 -24.20 7.63
C GLU A 29 4.44 -23.00 7.22
N LEU A 30 3.92 -22.09 6.39
CA LEU A 30 4.60 -20.88 5.90
C LEU A 30 4.21 -19.59 6.65
N MET A 31 2.96 -19.53 7.14
CA MET A 31 2.37 -18.41 7.87
C MET A 31 1.88 -18.93 9.23
N PRO A 32 2.73 -18.95 10.27
CA PRO A 32 2.43 -19.65 11.53
C PRO A 32 1.29 -19.02 12.34
N LEU A 33 0.82 -17.82 11.96
CA LEU A 33 -0.26 -17.11 12.66
C LEU A 33 -1.65 -17.46 12.14
N ILE A 34 -1.75 -18.14 11.00
CA ILE A 34 -3.04 -18.47 10.37
C ILE A 34 -3.77 -19.60 11.11
N ASP A 35 -5.09 -19.49 11.24
CA ASP A 35 -5.95 -20.63 11.57
C ASP A 35 -6.34 -21.35 10.26
N PRO A 36 -5.75 -22.51 9.94
CA PRO A 36 -6.03 -23.21 8.68
C PRO A 36 -7.48 -23.70 8.57
N SER A 37 -8.25 -23.76 9.67
CA SER A 37 -9.66 -24.17 9.62
C SER A 37 -10.57 -23.12 8.98
N GLN A 38 -10.13 -21.86 8.91
CA GLN A 38 -10.86 -20.76 8.26
C GLN A 38 -10.67 -20.76 6.73
N PHE A 39 -9.74 -21.54 6.19
CA PHE A 39 -9.34 -21.48 4.79
C PHE A 39 -9.46 -22.83 4.08
N VAL A 40 -9.87 -22.78 2.81
CA VAL A 40 -9.96 -23.97 1.95
C VAL A 40 -8.65 -24.28 1.19
N GLY A 41 -7.73 -23.31 1.14
CA GLY A 41 -6.46 -23.37 0.41
C GLY A 41 -5.93 -21.96 0.14
N ALA A 42 -4.75 -21.87 -0.48
CA ALA A 42 -4.09 -20.61 -0.80
C ALA A 42 -3.31 -20.68 -2.12
N VAL A 43 -2.82 -19.53 -2.58
CA VAL A 43 -1.83 -19.43 -3.65
C VAL A 43 -0.56 -18.83 -3.07
N ARG A 44 0.56 -19.48 -3.35
CA ARG A 44 1.89 -19.02 -2.96
C ARG A 44 2.57 -18.38 -4.16
N ASN A 45 3.14 -17.20 -3.93
CA ASN A 45 4.15 -16.59 -4.78
C ASN A 45 5.45 -16.46 -3.97
N LYS A 46 6.57 -16.90 -4.51
CA LYS A 46 7.88 -16.82 -3.83
C LYS A 46 8.57 -15.47 -4.03
N GLU A 47 8.12 -14.70 -5.01
CA GLU A 47 8.72 -13.42 -5.39
C GLU A 47 8.06 -12.22 -4.69
N ASP A 48 6.89 -12.44 -4.07
CA ASP A 48 6.19 -11.41 -3.32
C ASP A 48 6.89 -11.09 -2.00
N GLY A 49 6.71 -9.85 -1.56
CA GLY A 49 7.25 -9.36 -0.30
C GLY A 49 6.79 -7.94 -0.03
N HIS A 50 7.62 -7.20 0.70
CA HIS A 50 7.40 -5.78 0.98
C HIS A 50 8.72 -5.02 0.81
N LEU A 51 8.64 -3.70 0.79
CA LEU A 51 9.78 -2.81 0.70
C LEU A 51 9.55 -1.59 1.58
N ASP A 52 10.63 -0.88 1.92
CA ASP A 52 10.54 0.46 2.50
C ASP A 52 10.28 1.48 1.37
N PRO A 53 9.05 2.02 1.26
CA PRO A 53 8.71 2.94 0.17
C PRO A 53 9.52 4.24 0.24
N SER A 54 9.86 4.71 1.45
CA SER A 54 10.68 5.91 1.63
C SER A 54 12.10 5.66 1.15
N GLY A 55 12.70 4.54 1.58
CA GLY A 55 14.05 4.13 1.17
C GLY A 55 14.18 3.97 -0.34
N VAL A 56 13.24 3.26 -0.97
CA VAL A 56 13.22 3.08 -2.44
C VAL A 56 13.08 4.40 -3.17
N THR A 57 12.19 5.29 -2.71
CA THR A 57 12.02 6.63 -3.31
C THR A 57 13.31 7.44 -3.26
N HIS A 58 14.01 7.46 -2.13
CA HIS A 58 15.29 8.17 -1.99
C HIS A 58 16.39 7.54 -2.85
N ALA A 59 16.41 6.21 -2.98
CA ALA A 59 17.35 5.49 -3.84
C ALA A 59 17.17 5.88 -5.31
N TYR A 60 15.93 5.90 -5.81
CA TYR A 60 15.62 6.33 -7.17
C TYR A 60 15.92 7.81 -7.40
N ALA A 61 15.56 8.70 -6.48
CA ALA A 61 15.88 10.12 -6.58
C ALA A 61 17.40 10.39 -6.63
N LYS A 62 18.20 9.57 -5.94
CA LYS A 62 19.67 9.62 -6.02
C LYS A 62 20.18 9.10 -7.36
N ALA A 63 19.65 7.99 -7.84
CA ALA A 63 20.03 7.42 -9.13
C ALA A 63 19.71 8.36 -10.30
N ALA A 64 18.51 8.96 -10.31
CA ALA A 64 18.09 9.92 -11.32
C ALA A 64 19.02 11.14 -11.38
N ARG A 65 19.38 11.72 -10.22
CA ARG A 65 20.35 12.83 -10.15
C ARG A 65 21.72 12.45 -10.68
N LYS A 66 22.20 11.24 -10.39
CA LYS A 66 23.48 10.74 -10.94
C LYS A 66 23.46 10.63 -12.47
N LEU A 67 22.28 10.42 -13.05
CA LEU A 67 22.05 10.36 -14.50
C LEU A 67 21.67 11.72 -15.12
N GLY A 68 21.73 12.82 -14.36
CA GLY A 68 21.53 14.17 -14.86
C GLY A 68 20.14 14.77 -14.65
N ALA A 69 19.23 14.08 -13.96
CA ALA A 69 17.94 14.67 -13.60
C ALA A 69 18.09 15.72 -12.48
N GLU A 70 17.29 16.79 -12.54
CA GLU A 70 17.18 17.78 -11.46
C GLU A 70 15.98 17.43 -10.57
N VAL A 71 16.13 17.61 -9.25
CA VAL A 71 15.07 17.33 -8.27
C VAL A 71 14.92 18.52 -7.35
N GLU A 72 13.88 19.32 -7.59
CA GLU A 72 13.57 20.52 -6.82
C GLU A 72 12.44 20.23 -5.81
N ARG A 73 12.79 20.20 -4.52
CA ARG A 73 11.83 20.02 -3.43
C ARG A 73 11.32 21.37 -2.93
N PHE A 74 10.16 21.36 -2.27
CA PHE A 74 9.50 22.57 -1.76
C PHE A 74 9.21 23.58 -2.89
N THR A 75 8.96 23.06 -4.09
CA THR A 75 8.68 23.80 -5.31
C THR A 75 7.28 23.41 -5.76
N LYS A 76 6.28 24.13 -5.24
CA LYS A 76 4.87 23.87 -5.51
C LYS A 76 4.53 24.42 -6.90
N VAL A 77 3.95 23.58 -7.75
CA VAL A 77 3.29 24.02 -8.97
C VAL A 77 1.99 24.74 -8.60
N GLU A 78 1.86 25.98 -9.05
CA GLU A 78 0.70 26.84 -8.79
C GLU A 78 -0.27 26.86 -9.97
N ASP A 79 0.25 26.76 -11.20
CA ASP A 79 -0.54 26.69 -12.43
C ASP A 79 0.27 26.11 -13.60
N ILE A 80 -0.41 25.66 -14.66
CA ILE A 80 0.21 25.07 -15.86
C ILE A 80 -0.47 25.63 -17.10
N VAL A 81 0.28 26.38 -17.91
CA VAL A 81 -0.28 27.09 -19.07
C VAL A 81 0.37 26.62 -20.37
N ARG A 82 -0.44 26.36 -21.39
CA ARG A 82 0.03 26.09 -22.76
C ARG A 82 0.45 27.40 -23.42
N ARG A 83 1.66 27.43 -23.98
CA ARG A 83 2.21 28.59 -24.68
C ARG A 83 1.88 28.57 -26.18
N PRO A 84 1.90 29.72 -26.87
CA PRO A 84 1.67 29.79 -28.32
C PRO A 84 2.69 29.02 -29.16
N ASP A 85 3.92 28.84 -28.65
CA ASP A 85 4.99 28.05 -29.28
C ASP A 85 4.80 26.53 -29.12
N GLY A 86 3.75 26.10 -28.43
CA GLY A 86 3.45 24.69 -28.18
C GLY A 86 4.18 24.10 -26.97
N LEU A 87 4.96 24.88 -26.22
CA LEU A 87 5.56 24.43 -24.96
C LEU A 87 4.59 24.63 -23.78
N TRP A 88 4.93 24.06 -22.64
CA TRP A 88 4.26 24.30 -21.36
C TRP A 88 5.06 25.26 -20.51
N ARG A 89 4.36 26.18 -19.84
CA ARG A 89 4.88 26.98 -18.73
C ARG A 89 4.31 26.43 -17.44
N VAL A 90 5.16 25.84 -16.60
CA VAL A 90 4.83 25.37 -15.27
C VAL A 90 5.18 26.49 -14.29
N ILE A 91 4.17 27.12 -13.71
CA ILE A 91 4.33 28.23 -12.78
C ILE A 91 4.52 27.65 -11.38
N THR A 92 5.56 28.09 -10.67
CA THR A 92 5.87 27.59 -9.32
C THR A 92 6.18 28.73 -8.36
N ASN A 93 6.12 28.44 -7.06
CA ASN A 93 6.52 29.39 -6.01
C ASN A 93 8.01 29.76 -6.00
N LYS A 94 8.83 29.16 -6.89
CA LYS A 94 10.27 29.48 -7.05
C LYS A 94 10.63 29.98 -8.46
N GLY A 95 9.63 30.30 -9.27
CA GLY A 95 9.79 30.70 -10.67
C GLY A 95 9.31 29.63 -11.64
N ASP A 96 9.31 29.97 -12.91
CA ASP A 96 8.67 29.14 -13.93
C ASP A 96 9.64 28.17 -14.60
N VAL A 97 9.11 27.02 -14.99
CA VAL A 97 9.81 26.04 -15.81
C VAL A 97 9.13 25.94 -17.18
N ILE A 98 9.93 26.01 -18.25
CA ILE A 98 9.45 25.77 -19.61
C ILE A 98 9.78 24.33 -20.00
N ALA A 99 8.77 23.57 -20.43
CA ALA A 99 8.92 22.16 -20.76
C ALA A 99 8.15 21.79 -22.03
N GLU A 100 8.69 20.86 -22.81
CA GLU A 100 7.98 20.26 -23.96
C GLU A 100 6.84 19.35 -23.49
N HIS A 101 7.08 18.63 -22.38
CA HIS A 101 6.15 17.69 -21.78
C HIS A 101 6.04 17.92 -20.26
N VAL A 102 4.85 17.72 -19.73
CA VAL A 102 4.56 17.75 -18.29
C VAL A 102 3.85 16.45 -17.94
N VAL A 103 4.36 15.75 -16.92
CA VAL A 103 3.76 14.50 -16.41
C VAL A 103 3.16 14.78 -15.04
N ASN A 104 1.86 14.55 -14.90
CA ASN A 104 1.20 14.65 -13.61
C ASN A 104 1.42 13.37 -12.79
N ALA A 105 2.31 13.44 -11.81
CA ALA A 105 2.55 12.41 -10.80
C ALA A 105 2.19 12.91 -9.38
N GLY A 106 1.14 13.75 -9.27
CA GLY A 106 0.76 14.45 -8.05
C GLY A 106 0.12 13.58 -6.95
N GLY A 107 0.01 12.26 -7.17
CA GLY A 107 -0.59 11.33 -6.21
C GLY A 107 -1.98 11.79 -5.76
N LEU A 108 -2.12 12.02 -4.46
CA LEU A 108 -3.32 12.55 -3.83
C LEU A 108 -3.81 13.89 -4.42
N TRP A 109 -2.91 14.74 -4.93
CA TRP A 109 -3.23 16.02 -5.58
C TRP A 109 -3.32 15.92 -7.10
N ALA A 110 -3.30 14.73 -7.69
CA ALA A 110 -3.32 14.58 -9.14
C ALA A 110 -4.54 15.26 -9.77
N ARG A 111 -5.71 15.20 -9.11
CA ARG A 111 -6.93 15.89 -9.55
C ARG A 111 -6.76 17.40 -9.56
N GLU A 112 -6.24 17.99 -8.49
CA GLU A 112 -6.00 19.42 -8.37
C GLU A 112 -4.98 19.91 -9.40
N VAL A 113 -3.94 19.13 -9.68
CA VAL A 113 -2.99 19.41 -10.78
C VAL A 113 -3.66 19.29 -12.16
N GLY A 114 -4.57 18.32 -12.34
CA GLY A 114 -5.34 18.19 -13.59
C GLY A 114 -6.20 19.44 -13.88
N ARG A 115 -6.80 20.02 -12.85
CA ARG A 115 -7.62 21.23 -12.98
C ARG A 115 -6.84 22.45 -13.47
N MET A 116 -5.52 22.52 -13.23
CA MET A 116 -4.66 23.58 -13.76
C MET A 116 -4.65 23.61 -15.29
N VAL A 117 -4.90 22.47 -15.94
CA VAL A 117 -5.03 22.37 -17.40
C VAL A 117 -6.46 22.12 -17.86
N GLY A 118 -7.45 22.40 -17.01
CA GLY A 118 -8.88 22.27 -17.33
C GLY A 118 -9.39 20.82 -17.38
N LEU A 119 -8.68 19.87 -16.77
CA LEU A 119 -9.08 18.46 -16.71
C LEU A 119 -9.58 18.10 -15.32
N GLU A 120 -10.74 17.42 -15.27
CA GLU A 120 -11.21 16.76 -14.05
C GLU A 120 -10.81 15.29 -14.09
N LEU A 121 -9.79 14.90 -13.30
CA LEU A 121 -9.34 13.51 -13.27
C LEU A 121 -10.26 12.66 -12.38
N PRO A 122 -10.67 11.46 -12.82
CA PRO A 122 -11.61 10.59 -12.09
C PRO A 122 -10.88 9.80 -10.98
N VAL A 123 -10.24 10.52 -10.06
CA VAL A 123 -9.54 9.97 -8.89
C VAL A 123 -10.08 10.62 -7.62
N LEU A 124 -10.15 9.83 -6.55
CA LEU A 124 -10.75 10.22 -5.28
C LEU A 124 -9.93 9.62 -4.14
N ALA A 125 -9.63 10.43 -3.13
CA ALA A 125 -8.89 9.97 -1.98
C ALA A 125 -9.81 9.17 -1.04
N MET A 126 -9.27 8.12 -0.45
CA MET A 126 -9.99 7.26 0.48
C MET A 126 -9.15 7.09 1.74
N GLU A 127 -9.82 7.02 2.88
CA GLU A 127 -9.19 6.58 4.12
C GLU A 127 -8.88 5.08 4.03
N HIS A 128 -7.73 4.67 4.52
CA HIS A 128 -7.30 3.27 4.54
C HIS A 128 -6.48 3.02 5.79
N MET A 129 -6.88 2.03 6.59
CA MET A 129 -6.26 1.81 7.90
C MET A 129 -5.53 0.47 8.01
N TYR A 130 -4.45 0.52 8.78
CA TYR A 130 -3.78 -0.67 9.28
C TYR A 130 -3.27 -0.48 10.70
N LEU A 131 -3.22 -1.57 11.45
CA LEU A 131 -2.63 -1.63 12.77
C LEU A 131 -1.24 -2.25 12.71
N ILE A 132 -0.39 -1.85 13.64
CA ILE A 132 0.91 -2.45 13.93
C ILE A 132 0.85 -2.97 15.35
N THR A 133 1.20 -4.23 15.56
CA THR A 133 1.22 -4.84 16.89
C THR A 133 2.49 -4.50 17.67
N GLU A 134 2.48 -4.80 18.96
CA GLU A 134 3.70 -5.00 19.73
C GLU A 134 4.47 -6.24 19.26
N ASP A 135 5.66 -6.47 19.82
CA ASP A 135 6.46 -7.66 19.51
C ASP A 135 5.70 -8.94 19.89
N MET A 136 5.69 -9.92 18.98
CA MET A 136 4.97 -11.17 19.12
C MET A 136 5.94 -12.33 19.37
N PRO A 137 5.72 -13.18 20.40
CA PRO A 137 6.51 -14.39 20.61
C PRO A 137 6.55 -15.29 19.37
N GLU A 138 5.43 -15.42 18.66
CA GLU A 138 5.31 -16.23 17.44
C GLU A 138 6.23 -15.74 16.31
N VAL A 139 6.39 -14.41 16.17
CA VAL A 139 7.31 -13.79 15.21
C VAL A 139 8.76 -14.05 15.61
N ALA A 140 9.09 -13.88 16.89
CA ALA A 140 10.43 -14.13 17.39
C ALA A 140 10.85 -15.59 17.21
N ASP A 141 9.96 -16.54 17.53
CA ASP A 141 10.19 -17.97 17.37
C ASP A 141 10.35 -18.35 15.89
N TRP A 142 9.52 -17.79 14.99
CA TRP A 142 9.65 -17.99 13.55
C TRP A 142 11.00 -17.51 13.01
N ASN A 143 11.37 -16.27 13.33
CA ASN A 143 12.62 -15.66 12.86
C ASN A 143 13.83 -16.46 13.36
N LYS A 144 13.80 -16.92 14.61
CA LYS A 144 14.85 -17.76 15.19
C LYS A 144 14.92 -19.14 14.53
N LYS A 145 13.78 -19.75 14.22
CA LYS A 145 13.69 -21.09 13.62
C LYS A 145 14.11 -21.09 12.14
N THR A 146 13.70 -20.09 11.38
CA THR A 146 13.85 -20.07 9.91
C THR A 146 14.99 -19.18 9.43
N GLY A 147 15.40 -18.19 10.23
CA GLY A 147 16.34 -17.15 9.82
C GLY A 147 15.72 -16.12 8.86
N THR A 148 14.40 -16.11 8.68
CA THR A 148 13.67 -15.25 7.73
C THR A 148 12.43 -14.66 8.37
N GLU A 149 11.92 -13.56 7.82
CA GLU A 149 10.63 -12.98 8.23
C GLU A 149 9.45 -13.92 7.95
N ILE A 150 8.35 -13.75 8.69
CA ILE A 150 7.05 -14.30 8.35
C ILE A 150 6.60 -13.66 7.04
N ILE A 151 6.13 -14.50 6.11
CA ILE A 151 5.71 -14.05 4.78
C ILE A 151 4.52 -13.09 4.83
N HIS A 152 4.40 -12.26 3.79
CA HIS A 152 3.18 -11.50 3.56
C HIS A 152 2.01 -12.43 3.23
N ALA A 153 0.81 -12.09 3.71
CA ALA A 153 -0.42 -12.82 3.42
C ALA A 153 -1.55 -11.87 3.03
N VAL A 154 -2.36 -12.27 2.06
CA VAL A 154 -3.60 -11.60 1.67
C VAL A 154 -4.75 -12.56 1.92
N ASP A 155 -5.69 -12.13 2.75
CA ASP A 155 -6.93 -12.84 2.99
C ASP A 155 -8.04 -12.19 2.20
N PHE A 156 -8.40 -12.81 1.07
CA PHE A 156 -9.47 -12.34 0.20
C PHE A 156 -10.86 -12.47 0.80
N ASP A 157 -11.04 -13.34 1.80
CA ASP A 157 -12.35 -13.59 2.40
C ASP A 157 -12.64 -12.60 3.51
N GLY A 158 -11.62 -12.25 4.29
CA GLY A 158 -11.66 -11.18 5.28
C GLY A 158 -11.45 -9.78 4.72
N GLU A 159 -10.99 -9.66 3.47
CA GLU A 159 -10.58 -8.39 2.84
C GLU A 159 -9.41 -7.75 3.63
N LEU A 160 -8.35 -8.53 3.91
CA LEU A 160 -7.24 -8.15 4.77
C LEU A 160 -5.89 -8.42 4.12
N TYR A 161 -4.85 -7.74 4.60
CA TYR A 161 -3.46 -8.07 4.31
C TYR A 161 -2.58 -7.98 5.55
N LEU A 162 -1.50 -8.74 5.54
CA LEU A 162 -0.61 -8.95 6.67
C LEU A 162 0.84 -8.96 6.24
N ARG A 163 1.72 -8.36 7.03
CA ARG A 163 3.17 -8.56 6.90
C ARG A 163 3.85 -8.43 8.25
N GLN A 164 5.04 -9.01 8.37
CA GLN A 164 5.89 -8.73 9.51
C GLN A 164 6.30 -7.24 9.53
N GLU A 165 6.29 -6.65 10.72
CA GLU A 165 6.81 -5.32 10.99
C GLU A 165 7.71 -5.43 12.23
N ARG A 166 9.03 -5.51 11.99
CA ARG A 166 10.04 -5.77 13.01
C ARG A 166 9.74 -7.06 13.79
N GLY A 167 9.56 -6.97 15.12
CA GLY A 167 9.23 -8.10 15.98
C GLY A 167 7.73 -8.38 16.09
N GLY A 168 6.87 -7.57 15.47
CA GLY A 168 5.43 -7.74 15.44
C GLY A 168 4.90 -7.92 14.03
N MET A 169 3.62 -7.64 13.85
CA MET A 169 2.92 -7.75 12.58
C MET A 169 2.14 -6.48 12.28
N LEU A 170 1.91 -6.25 10.99
CA LEU A 170 0.95 -5.29 10.47
C LEU A 170 -0.29 -6.03 9.98
N MET A 171 -1.49 -5.52 10.27
CA MET A 171 -2.76 -5.96 9.68
C MET A 171 -3.52 -4.76 9.13
N GLY A 172 -3.78 -4.75 7.82
CA GLY A 172 -4.63 -3.75 7.18
C GLY A 172 -5.93 -4.35 6.67
N THR A 173 -6.96 -3.52 6.58
CA THR A 173 -8.31 -3.93 6.18
C THR A 173 -8.77 -3.16 4.94
N TYR A 174 -9.56 -3.79 4.09
CA TYR A 174 -10.38 -3.13 3.08
C TYR A 174 -11.84 -3.25 3.51
N GLU A 175 -12.24 -2.41 4.46
CA GLU A 175 -13.56 -2.44 5.04
C GLU A 175 -14.68 -2.00 4.07
N LYS A 176 -15.85 -2.62 4.22
CA LYS A 176 -17.05 -2.22 3.46
C LYS A 176 -17.57 -0.85 3.86
N ALA A 177 -17.35 -0.45 5.11
CA ALA A 177 -17.66 0.87 5.65
C ALA A 177 -16.63 1.91 5.18
N ASN A 178 -16.40 1.95 3.87
CA ASN A 178 -15.42 2.80 3.22
C ASN A 178 -15.73 4.29 3.46
N LYS A 179 -14.68 5.11 3.50
CA LYS A 179 -14.80 6.54 3.75
C LYS A 179 -13.99 7.31 2.74
N VAL A 180 -14.69 8.12 1.96
CA VAL A 180 -14.05 9.08 1.07
C VAL A 180 -13.45 10.18 1.91
N TRP A 181 -12.22 10.58 1.57
CA TRP A 181 -11.59 11.75 2.14
C TRP A 181 -11.46 12.83 1.06
N SER A 182 -11.66 14.09 1.45
CA SER A 182 -11.43 15.24 0.58
C SER A 182 -12.12 15.14 -0.80
N GLU A 183 -13.44 15.06 -0.80
CA GLU A 183 -14.25 14.84 -2.01
C GLU A 183 -14.00 15.85 -3.13
N PHE A 184 -13.77 17.11 -2.78
CA PHE A 184 -13.70 18.20 -3.75
C PHE A 184 -12.31 18.80 -3.91
N GLN A 185 -11.55 18.94 -2.83
CA GLN A 185 -10.25 19.60 -2.87
C GLN A 185 -9.33 19.14 -1.74
N THR A 186 -8.22 18.52 -2.13
CA THR A 186 -7.16 18.12 -1.18
C THR A 186 -6.45 19.35 -0.62
N PRO A 187 -6.34 19.50 0.72
CA PRO A 187 -5.57 20.59 1.31
C PRO A 187 -4.09 20.52 0.90
N TRP A 188 -3.54 21.63 0.42
CA TRP A 188 -2.13 21.69 -0.04
C TRP A 188 -1.10 21.61 1.09
N ASN A 189 -1.54 21.77 2.34
CA ASN A 189 -0.71 21.67 3.53
C ASN A 189 -0.70 20.28 4.16
N PHE A 190 -1.51 19.33 3.67
CA PHE A 190 -1.57 17.97 4.19
C PHE A 190 -0.42 17.11 3.64
N GLY A 191 0.79 17.22 4.22
CA GLY A 191 2.02 16.64 3.64
C GLY A 191 2.53 15.37 4.35
N HIS A 192 3.05 15.52 5.56
CA HIS A 192 3.55 14.43 6.40
C HIS A 192 2.63 14.25 7.61
N GLU A 193 1.33 14.14 7.33
CA GLU A 193 0.27 14.01 8.31
C GLU A 193 -0.46 12.70 8.05
N LEU A 194 -1.02 12.14 9.12
CA LEU A 194 -1.93 11.00 9.05
C LEU A 194 -3.31 11.51 9.45
N LEU A 195 -4.35 10.84 8.98
CA LEU A 195 -5.69 11.12 9.45
C LEU A 195 -5.86 10.54 10.86
N GLU A 196 -6.79 11.09 11.64
CA GLU A 196 -7.13 10.49 12.93
C GLU A 196 -7.70 9.08 12.70
N PRO A 197 -7.18 8.04 13.39
CA PRO A 197 -7.71 6.69 13.22
C PRO A 197 -9.15 6.55 13.71
N ASP A 198 -9.96 5.82 12.96
CA ASP A 198 -11.34 5.46 13.28
C ASP A 198 -11.46 3.94 13.43
N ILE A 199 -10.95 3.42 14.56
CA ILE A 199 -10.87 1.97 14.80
C ILE A 199 -12.26 1.33 14.86
N ASP A 200 -13.26 2.01 15.39
CA ASP A 200 -14.61 1.48 15.53
C ASP A 200 -15.23 1.18 14.15
N ARG A 201 -14.91 1.99 13.14
CA ARG A 201 -15.35 1.77 11.76
C ARG A 201 -14.80 0.48 11.14
N ILE A 202 -13.56 0.11 11.47
CA ILE A 202 -12.90 -1.10 10.94
C ILE A 202 -12.99 -2.30 11.88
N ALA A 203 -13.51 -2.14 13.10
CA ALA A 203 -13.60 -3.20 14.09
C ALA A 203 -14.27 -4.49 13.56
N PRO A 204 -15.38 -4.45 12.78
CA PRO A 204 -15.97 -5.67 12.22
C PRO A 204 -15.02 -6.44 11.27
N SER A 205 -14.19 -5.72 10.50
CA SER A 205 -13.17 -6.34 9.64
C SER A 205 -12.01 -6.90 10.46
N LEU A 206 -11.59 -6.19 11.51
CA LEU A 206 -10.57 -6.66 12.44
C LEU A 206 -11.01 -7.92 13.19
N GLU A 207 -12.28 -8.04 13.58
CA GLU A 207 -12.82 -9.27 14.20
C GLU A 207 -12.69 -10.49 13.29
N VAL A 208 -12.87 -10.31 11.97
CA VAL A 208 -12.59 -11.37 10.99
C VAL A 208 -11.10 -11.70 10.97
N GLY A 209 -10.24 -10.68 10.90
CA GLY A 209 -8.79 -10.86 10.92
C GLY A 209 -8.30 -11.56 12.18
N PHE A 210 -8.85 -11.23 13.34
CA PHE A 210 -8.50 -11.85 14.61
C PHE A 210 -8.96 -13.30 14.68
N ARG A 211 -10.09 -13.66 14.07
CA ARG A 211 -10.52 -15.06 13.98
C ARG A 211 -9.66 -15.87 13.02
N HIS A 212 -9.27 -15.29 11.89
CA HIS A 212 -8.44 -15.94 10.87
C HIS A 212 -6.97 -16.02 11.28
N PHE A 213 -6.51 -15.09 12.13
CA PHE A 213 -5.14 -15.01 12.63
C PHE A 213 -5.13 -14.84 14.16
N PRO A 214 -5.41 -15.90 14.94
CA PRO A 214 -5.69 -15.81 16.38
C PRO A 214 -4.58 -15.23 17.25
N ALA A 215 -3.34 -15.20 16.78
CA ALA A 215 -2.23 -14.59 17.50
C ALA A 215 -2.46 -13.09 17.77
N PHE A 216 -3.14 -12.38 16.86
CA PHE A 216 -3.47 -10.96 17.03
C PHE A 216 -4.41 -10.69 18.22
N GLN A 217 -5.21 -11.68 18.65
CA GLN A 217 -6.10 -11.52 19.82
C GLN A 217 -5.35 -11.38 21.14
N LYS A 218 -4.06 -11.76 21.17
CA LYS A 218 -3.25 -11.86 22.39
C LYS A 218 -2.15 -10.80 22.45
N THR A 219 -2.03 -9.95 21.43
CA THR A 219 -0.95 -8.97 21.31
C THR A 219 -1.52 -7.55 21.34
N GLY A 220 -0.85 -6.65 22.05
CA GLY A 220 -1.21 -5.23 22.06
C GLY A 220 -1.07 -4.59 20.68
N ILE A 221 -1.86 -3.54 20.44
CA ILE A 221 -1.71 -2.66 19.28
C ILE A 221 -0.74 -1.55 19.67
N LYS A 222 0.37 -1.45 18.94
CA LYS A 222 1.39 -0.41 19.14
C LYS A 222 0.99 0.90 18.46
N GLN A 223 0.45 0.82 17.26
CA GLN A 223 0.08 1.99 16.47
C GLN A 223 -1.04 1.64 15.48
N ILE A 224 -1.88 2.62 15.18
CA ILE A 224 -2.85 2.56 14.09
C ILE A 224 -2.50 3.69 13.12
N ILE A 225 -2.49 3.39 11.83
CA ILE A 225 -2.21 4.33 10.75
C ILE A 225 -3.48 4.49 9.92
N ASN A 226 -3.84 5.74 9.62
CA ASN A 226 -4.89 6.15 8.70
C ASN A 226 -4.32 7.14 7.68
#